data_AF-A0A7Z0QNP8-F1
#
_entry.id   AF-A0A7Z0QNP8-F1
#
_cell.length_a   1.000
_cell.length_b   1.000
_cell.length_c   1.000
_cell.angle_alpha   90.00
_cell.angle_beta   90.00
_cell.angle_gamma   90.00
#
_symmetry.space_group_name_H-M   'P 1'
#
loop_
_entity.id
_entity.type
_entity.pdbx_description
1 polymer ?
#
loop_
_entity_poly.entity_id
_entity_poly.type
_entity_poly.pdbx_seq_one_letter_code
_entity_poly.pdbx_strand_id
1 'polypeptide(L)'
;MHFIKLDISIEGGSFGIFVEDGHGNQGIVTVPATPAPQDQIAWHQQGGISHRTLIHFPTALLRPALSSAAVPGSAAGVPLVCVGNKAFVAGQQDRHHREYFNIDTGKAEKVALDDAVLFTEWAVGHVVDGKFEEIYRYPLPGTS
;
A
#
# COMPACT_ATOMS: atom_id res chain seq x y z
N MET A 1 4.38 0.23 14.38
CA MET A 1 3.79 0.05 13.03
C MET A 1 4.87 -0.53 12.15
N HIS A 2 4.63 -1.64 11.45
CA HIS A 2 5.70 -2.40 10.78
C HIS A 2 5.65 -2.18 9.27
N PHE A 3 6.25 -1.10 8.77
CA PHE A 3 6.38 -0.89 7.32
C PHE A 3 7.58 -1.63 6.78
N ILE A 4 7.42 -2.33 5.67
CA ILE A 4 8.48 -3.19 5.14
C ILE A 4 8.77 -2.80 3.70
N LYS A 5 9.80 -1.99 3.49
CA LYS A 5 10.29 -1.71 2.14
C LYS A 5 10.98 -2.96 1.60
N LEU A 6 10.55 -3.38 0.43
CA LEU A 6 11.16 -4.47 -0.30
C LEU A 6 11.88 -3.83 -1.48
N ASP A 7 13.18 -4.08 -1.65
CA ASP A 7 13.80 -3.76 -2.94
C ASP A 7 13.47 -4.88 -3.93
N ILE A 8 12.32 -4.72 -4.58
CA ILE A 8 11.89 -5.60 -5.67
C ILE A 8 12.47 -5.02 -6.96
N SER A 9 13.80 -4.93 -7.07
CA SER A 9 14.42 -4.51 -8.33
C SER A 9 14.21 -5.60 -9.37
N ILE A 10 13.53 -5.25 -10.46
CA ILE A 10 14.19 -4.94 -11.74
C ILE A 10 13.36 -3.78 -12.36
N GLU A 11 13.96 -2.61 -12.57
CA GLU A 11 13.43 -1.42 -13.28
C GLU A 11 12.43 -0.44 -12.60
N GLY A 12 11.99 -0.64 -11.36
CA GLY A 12 11.16 0.39 -10.69
C GLY A 12 10.82 0.06 -9.24
N GLY A 13 11.55 0.66 -8.29
CA GLY A 13 11.53 0.33 -6.85
C GLY A 13 10.12 0.24 -6.25
N SER A 14 9.64 -0.98 -6.04
CA SER A 14 8.29 -1.25 -5.51
C SER A 14 8.29 -1.20 -3.98
N PHE A 15 7.20 -0.75 -3.34
CA PHE A 15 7.03 -0.83 -1.87
C PHE A 15 6.23 -2.09 -1.51
N GLY A 16 6.42 -2.64 -0.31
CA GLY A 16 5.75 -3.87 0.11
C GLY A 16 5.06 -3.75 1.46
N ILE A 17 4.03 -4.55 1.68
CA ILE A 17 3.44 -4.76 3.00
C ILE A 17 3.28 -6.26 3.20
N PHE A 18 3.74 -6.78 4.34
CA PHE A 18 3.43 -8.15 4.70
C PHE A 18 1.99 -8.26 5.13
N VAL A 19 1.35 -9.32 4.65
CA VAL A 19 -0.05 -9.55 4.90
C VAL A 19 -0.35 -10.99 5.26
N GLU A 20 -1.48 -11.17 5.93
CA GLU A 20 -2.13 -12.45 6.15
C GLU A 20 -3.51 -12.39 5.50
N ASP A 21 -3.80 -13.30 4.57
CA ASP A 21 -5.09 -13.35 3.88
C ASP A 21 -6.21 -13.87 4.79
N GLY A 22 -7.46 -13.82 4.31
CA GLY A 22 -8.63 -14.29 5.06
C GLY A 22 -8.62 -15.78 5.43
N HIS A 23 -7.64 -16.54 4.93
CA HIS A 23 -7.47 -17.98 5.17
C HIS A 23 -6.25 -18.29 6.05
N GLY A 24 -5.53 -17.27 6.54
CA GLY A 24 -4.35 -17.43 7.38
C GLY A 24 -3.05 -17.68 6.62
N ASN A 25 -3.05 -17.54 5.29
CA ASN A 25 -1.81 -17.66 4.51
C ASN A 25 -1.05 -16.33 4.56
N GLN A 26 0.27 -16.42 4.71
CA GLN A 26 1.15 -15.27 4.71
C GLN A 26 1.57 -14.91 3.26
N GLY A 27 1.58 -13.62 2.99
CA GLY A 27 1.93 -13.08 1.68
C GLY A 27 2.46 -11.66 1.78
N ILE A 28 2.70 -11.06 0.61
CA ILE A 28 3.15 -9.67 0.49
C ILE A 28 2.29 -8.97 -0.57
N VAL A 29 1.80 -7.78 -0.22
CA VAL A 29 1.22 -6.84 -1.18
C VAL A 29 2.33 -5.94 -1.68
N THR A 30 2.58 -5.98 -2.99
CA THR A 30 3.59 -5.14 -3.65
C THR A 30 2.90 -3.99 -4.37
N VAL A 31 3.33 -2.76 -4.07
CA VAL A 31 2.83 -1.53 -4.68
C VAL A 31 3.81 -1.11 -5.77
N PRO A 32 3.38 -1.01 -7.04
CA PRO A 32 4.26 -0.65 -8.14
C PRO A 32 4.81 0.77 -7.97
N ALA A 33 6.05 0.98 -8.39
CA ALA A 33 6.71 2.29 -8.39
C ALA A 33 6.13 3.23 -9.46
N THR A 34 5.77 2.65 -10.61
CA THR A 34 5.30 3.35 -11.80
C THR A 34 3.86 2.95 -12.12
N PRO A 35 2.97 3.90 -12.43
CA PRO A 35 1.65 3.60 -12.94
C PRO A 35 1.77 3.12 -14.39
N ALA A 36 1.83 1.81 -14.62
CA ALA A 36 1.67 1.28 -15.98
C ALA A 36 0.20 1.45 -16.41
N PRO A 37 -0.10 1.81 -17.67
CA PRO A 37 -1.46 2.19 -18.10
C PRO A 37 -2.55 1.11 -17.97
N GLN A 38 -2.20 -0.17 -17.78
CA GLN A 38 -3.18 -1.26 -17.82
C GLN A 38 -3.27 -2.11 -16.55
N ASP A 39 -2.36 -1.97 -15.58
CA ASP A 39 -2.36 -2.81 -14.37
C ASP A 39 -1.88 -2.01 -13.14
N GLN A 40 -2.59 -0.92 -12.81
CA GLN A 40 -2.34 -0.10 -11.60
C GLN A 40 -2.84 -0.80 -10.33
N ILE A 41 -2.30 -1.99 -10.07
CA ILE A 41 -2.82 -2.93 -9.10
C ILE A 41 -1.67 -3.29 -8.14
N ALA A 42 -1.95 -3.29 -6.84
CA ALA A 42 -1.02 -3.88 -5.89
C ALA A 42 -1.19 -5.40 -5.92
N TRP A 43 -0.12 -6.15 -6.17
CA TRP A 43 -0.19 -7.61 -6.32
C TRP A 43 0.05 -8.29 -4.98
N HIS A 44 -0.88 -9.16 -4.58
CA HIS A 44 -0.73 -10.04 -3.44
C HIS A 44 -0.06 -11.36 -3.89
N GLN A 45 1.18 -11.58 -3.44
CA GLN A 45 1.91 -12.83 -3.69
C GLN A 45 1.86 -13.72 -2.45
N GLN A 46 1.16 -14.86 -2.56
CA GLN A 46 1.12 -15.91 -1.53
C GLN A 46 2.43 -16.72 -1.52
N GLY A 47 2.90 -17.13 -0.34
CA GLY A 47 4.15 -17.89 -0.19
C GLY A 47 5.42 -17.03 -0.08
N GLY A 48 5.26 -15.70 -0.05
CA GLY A 48 6.35 -14.74 0.10
C GLY A 48 7.19 -14.55 -1.17
N ILE A 49 8.25 -13.74 -1.03
CA ILE A 49 9.27 -13.52 -2.05
C ILE A 49 10.49 -14.37 -1.71
N SER A 50 10.63 -15.51 -2.37
CA SER A 50 11.90 -16.22 -2.36
C SER A 50 12.97 -15.33 -3.01
N HIS A 51 14.13 -15.20 -2.35
CA HIS A 51 15.33 -14.52 -2.89
C HIS A 51 15.34 -12.97 -2.92
N ARG A 52 14.51 -12.25 -2.15
CA ARG A 52 14.59 -10.77 -2.07
C ARG A 52 14.88 -10.25 -0.67
N THR A 53 15.60 -9.12 -0.61
CA THR A 53 15.99 -8.47 0.64
C THR A 53 14.84 -7.67 1.23
N LEU A 54 14.66 -7.82 2.54
CA LEU A 54 13.60 -7.19 3.30
C LEU A 54 14.14 -6.09 4.20
N ILE A 55 13.64 -4.85 4.05
CA ILE A 55 14.04 -3.73 4.89
C ILE A 55 12.83 -3.25 5.70
N HIS A 56 12.91 -3.41 7.01
CA HIS A 56 11.83 -3.10 7.94
C HIS A 56 12.04 -1.75 8.64
N PHE A 57 11.01 -0.91 8.63
CA PHE A 57 10.96 0.43 9.23
C PHE A 57 9.88 0.48 10.34
N PRO A 58 10.19 0.06 11.58
CA PRO A 58 9.22 -0.06 12.67
C PRO A 58 8.66 1.27 13.20
N THR A 59 9.30 2.39 12.82
CA THR A 59 8.98 3.76 13.29
C THR A 59 8.56 4.67 12.15
N ALA A 60 8.39 4.15 10.93
CA ALA A 60 7.87 4.95 9.84
C ALA A 60 6.37 5.25 10.08
N LEU A 61 5.92 6.38 9.56
CA LEU A 61 4.56 6.89 9.61
C LEU A 61 3.99 6.91 8.20
N LEU A 62 2.71 6.58 8.07
CA LEU A 62 1.93 6.77 6.85
C LEU A 62 1.25 8.14 6.89
N ARG A 63 1.31 8.86 5.77
CA ARG A 63 0.71 10.18 5.61
C ARG A 63 -0.08 10.25 4.30
N PRO A 64 -1.42 10.30 4.34
CA PRO A 64 -2.20 10.67 3.17
C PRO A 64 -1.97 12.13 2.79
N ALA A 65 -1.97 12.43 1.49
CA ALA A 65 -2.10 13.82 1.04
C ALA A 65 -3.58 14.20 1.05
N LEU A 66 -3.96 15.09 1.96
CA LEU A 66 -5.38 15.47 2.14
C LEU A 66 -6.01 16.08 0.87
N SER A 67 -5.19 16.71 0.02
CA SER A 67 -5.61 17.26 -1.27
C SER A 67 -6.02 16.20 -2.31
N SER A 68 -5.62 14.94 -2.10
CA SER A 68 -5.89 13.81 -3.00
C SER A 68 -7.14 13.00 -2.60
N ALA A 69 -7.96 13.55 -1.71
CA ALA A 69 -9.17 12.89 -1.24
C ALA A 69 -10.12 12.61 -2.41
N ALA A 70 -10.56 11.36 -2.51
CA ALA A 70 -11.45 10.85 -3.55
C ALA A 70 -12.61 10.06 -2.93
N VAL A 71 -13.71 9.98 -3.68
CA VAL A 71 -14.86 9.16 -3.31
C VAL A 71 -14.67 7.71 -3.77
N PRO A 72 -15.30 6.74 -3.10
CA PRO A 72 -15.28 5.35 -3.54
C PRO A 72 -15.74 5.22 -5.00
N GLY A 73 -14.99 4.43 -5.79
CA GLY A 73 -15.29 4.19 -7.21
C GLY A 73 -14.70 5.21 -8.19
N SER A 74 -14.18 6.36 -7.74
CA SER A 74 -13.49 7.34 -8.61
C SER A 74 -11.96 7.32 -8.48
N ALA A 75 -11.43 6.65 -7.45
CA ALA A 75 -10.00 6.60 -7.20
C ALA A 75 -9.30 5.62 -8.16
N ALA A 76 -8.36 6.14 -8.96
CA ALA A 76 -7.45 5.33 -9.76
C ALA A 76 -6.26 4.83 -8.92
N GLY A 77 -5.58 3.80 -9.42
CA GLY A 77 -4.37 3.27 -8.82
C GLY A 77 -4.57 2.49 -7.51
N VAL A 78 -3.61 2.66 -6.60
CA VAL A 78 -3.56 2.02 -5.28
C VAL A 78 -3.90 3.05 -4.21
N PRO A 79 -5.19 3.43 -4.05
CA PRO A 79 -5.58 4.41 -3.06
C PRO A 79 -5.38 3.86 -1.65
N LEU A 80 -4.99 4.74 -0.74
CA LEU A 80 -5.11 4.49 0.68
C LEU A 80 -6.58 4.63 1.08
N VAL A 81 -7.18 3.58 1.62
CA VAL A 81 -8.59 3.55 2.00
C VAL A 81 -8.69 3.74 3.51
N CYS A 82 -9.31 4.84 3.95
CA CYS A 82 -9.48 5.15 5.37
C CYS A 82 -10.95 4.98 5.77
N VAL A 83 -11.22 4.13 6.78
CA VAL A 83 -12.56 3.93 7.35
C VAL A 83 -12.48 4.08 8.87
N GLY A 84 -13.13 5.12 9.40
CA GLY A 84 -13.00 5.47 10.81
C GLY A 84 -11.54 5.77 11.18
N ASN A 85 -10.99 5.00 12.13
CA ASN A 85 -9.61 5.11 12.58
C ASN A 85 -8.65 4.10 11.90
N LYS A 86 -9.13 3.33 10.92
CA LYS A 86 -8.34 2.30 10.25
C LYS A 86 -7.97 2.74 8.84
N ALA A 87 -6.82 2.26 8.38
CA ALA A 87 -6.31 2.49 7.05
C ALA A 87 -5.98 1.16 6.36
N PHE A 88 -6.31 1.06 5.07
CA PHE A 88 -6.21 -0.16 4.29
C PHE A 88 -5.56 0.12 2.94
N VAL A 89 -4.81 -0.86 2.44
CA VAL A 89 -4.41 -0.94 1.04
C VAL A 89 -5.13 -2.12 0.41
N ALA A 90 -5.64 -1.93 -0.81
CA ALA A 90 -6.16 -3.05 -1.58
C ALA A 90 -5.03 -3.81 -2.26
N GLY A 91 -5.01 -5.14 -2.11
CA GLY A 91 -4.24 -6.04 -2.95
C GLY A 91 -5.17 -6.81 -3.89
N GLN A 92 -4.69 -7.18 -5.07
CA GLN A 92 -5.34 -8.16 -5.94
C GLN A 92 -4.47 -9.41 -6.05
N GLN A 93 -5.12 -10.56 -5.91
CA GLN A 93 -4.50 -11.85 -6.21
C GLN A 93 -4.65 -12.19 -7.70
N ASP A 94 -5.77 -11.79 -8.30
CA ASP A 94 -6.06 -11.85 -9.73
C ASP A 94 -7.08 -10.74 -10.09
N ARG A 95 -7.48 -10.65 -11.37
CA ARG A 95 -8.41 -9.61 -11.88
C ARG A 95 -9.79 -9.61 -11.23
N HIS A 96 -10.16 -10.66 -10.50
CA HIS A 96 -11.48 -10.86 -9.90
C HIS A 96 -11.45 -10.85 -8.37
N HIS A 97 -10.28 -11.11 -7.77
CA HIS A 97 -10.11 -11.19 -6.33
C HIS A 97 -9.30 -10.03 -5.78
N ARG A 98 -10.03 -9.02 -5.28
CA ARG A 98 -9.49 -7.87 -4.53
C ARG A 98 -9.77 -8.05 -3.04
N GLU A 99 -8.72 -7.94 -2.23
CA GLU A 99 -8.79 -7.96 -0.77
C GLU A 99 -8.25 -6.64 -0.21
N TYR A 100 -8.72 -6.28 0.99
CA TYR A 100 -8.23 -5.09 1.71
C TYR A 100 -7.43 -5.53 2.92
N PHE A 101 -6.22 -5.01 3.02
CA PHE A 101 -5.30 -5.34 4.09
C PHE A 101 -5.16 -4.14 5.00
N ASN A 102 -5.45 -4.35 6.29
CA ASN A 102 -5.25 -3.35 7.32
C ASN A 102 -3.75 -3.09 7.45
N ILE A 103 -3.36 -1.82 7.36
CA ILE A 103 -1.94 -1.43 7.33
C ILE A 103 -1.27 -1.64 8.69
N ASP A 104 -2.01 -1.51 9.78
CA ASP A 104 -1.47 -1.68 11.13
C ASP A 104 -1.22 -3.15 11.47
N THR A 105 -2.11 -4.04 11.01
CA THR A 105 -2.09 -5.47 11.38
C THR A 105 -1.56 -6.38 10.29
N GLY A 106 -1.54 -5.92 9.03
CA GLY A 106 -1.29 -6.72 7.84
C GLY A 106 -2.42 -7.68 7.49
N LYS A 107 -3.51 -7.76 8.25
CA LYS A 107 -4.56 -8.78 8.03
C LYS A 107 -5.58 -8.33 7.00
N ALA A 108 -6.08 -9.27 6.21
CA ALA A 108 -7.24 -9.07 5.37
C ALA A 108 -8.48 -8.78 6.24
N GLU A 109 -9.19 -7.71 5.91
CA GLU A 109 -10.43 -7.31 6.60
C GLU A 109 -11.50 -6.92 5.57
N LYS A 110 -12.77 -7.18 5.91
CA LYS A 110 -13.89 -6.64 5.13
C LYS A 110 -14.00 -5.14 5.37
N VAL A 111 -14.03 -4.36 4.29
CA VAL A 111 -14.13 -2.90 4.34
C VAL A 111 -15.48 -2.47 3.78
N ALA A 112 -16.24 -1.72 4.57
CA ALA A 112 -17.44 -1.02 4.11
C ALA A 112 -17.03 0.27 3.40
N LEU A 113 -17.04 0.25 2.06
CA LEU A 113 -16.55 1.37 1.26
C LEU A 113 -17.46 2.60 1.29
N ASP A 114 -18.74 2.43 1.62
CA ASP A 114 -19.72 3.53 1.63
C ASP A 114 -19.36 4.65 2.62
N ASP A 115 -18.62 4.32 3.69
CA ASP A 115 -18.14 5.26 4.71
C ASP A 115 -16.64 5.59 4.55
N ALA A 116 -16.01 5.20 3.45
CA ALA A 116 -14.58 5.34 3.25
C ALA A 116 -14.18 6.68 2.64
N VAL A 117 -13.06 7.23 3.12
CA VAL A 117 -12.31 8.30 2.44
C VAL A 117 -11.10 7.67 1.77
N LEU A 118 -10.94 7.88 0.47
CA LEU A 118 -9.80 7.38 -0.28
C LEU A 118 -8.80 8.49 -0.53
N PHE A 119 -7.51 8.20 -0.46
CA PHE A 119 -6.45 9.12 -0.85
C PHE A 119 -5.64 8.49 -1.98
N THR A 120 -5.64 9.13 -3.15
CA THR A 120 -4.87 8.64 -4.32
C THR A 120 -3.38 8.94 -4.20
N GLU A 121 -3.00 9.81 -3.28
CA GLU A 121 -1.62 10.13 -2.96
C GLU A 121 -1.33 9.92 -1.47
N TRP A 122 -0.25 9.20 -1.16
CA TRP A 122 0.16 8.92 0.21
C TRP A 122 1.67 8.63 0.28
N ALA A 123 2.26 8.86 1.45
CA ALA A 123 3.68 8.69 1.67
C ALA A 123 3.98 7.95 2.98
N VAL A 124 5.10 7.23 3.00
CA VAL A 124 5.66 6.59 4.18
C VAL A 124 7.00 7.23 4.49
N GLY A 125 7.23 7.61 5.73
CA GLY A 125 8.42 8.36 6.13
C GLY A 125 8.66 8.38 7.63
N HIS A 126 9.77 8.95 8.08
CA HIS A 126 10.05 9.17 9.50
C HIS A 126 9.78 10.62 9.89
N VAL A 127 9.57 10.87 11.17
CA VAL A 127 9.65 12.24 11.70
C VAL A 127 10.98 12.40 12.39
N VAL A 128 11.85 13.23 11.80
CA VAL A 128 13.16 13.59 12.31
C VAL A 128 13.15 15.08 12.59
N ASP A 129 13.41 15.48 13.83
CA ASP A 129 13.40 16.88 14.27
C ASP A 129 12.13 17.65 13.88
N GLY A 130 10.97 16.98 13.99
CA GLY A 130 9.66 17.54 13.66
C GLY A 130 9.38 17.67 12.15
N LYS A 131 10.32 17.28 11.29
CA LYS A 131 10.16 17.23 9.84
C LYS A 131 9.86 15.82 9.38
N PHE A 132 8.98 15.69 8.39
CA PHE A 132 8.69 14.40 7.77
C PHE A 132 9.71 14.12 6.68
N GLU A 133 10.57 13.15 6.92
CA GLU A 133 11.53 12.63 5.97
C GLU A 133 10.93 11.42 5.26
N GLU A 134 10.65 11.59 3.97
CA GLU A 134 9.98 10.57 3.18
C GLU A 134 10.93 9.44 2.77
N ILE A 135 10.43 8.21 2.90
CA ILE A 135 11.11 6.97 2.46
C ILE A 135 10.50 6.47 1.15
N TYR A 136 9.19 6.68 0.98
CA TYR A 136 8.40 6.28 -0.16
C TYR A 136 7.20 7.22 -0.32
N ARG A 137 6.77 7.45 -1.57
CA ARG A 137 5.47 8.03 -1.90
C ARG A 137 4.81 7.29 -3.03
N TYR A 138 3.50 7.34 -3.04
CA TYR A 138 2.65 6.88 -4.11
C TYR A 138 1.74 8.03 -4.57
N PRO A 139 1.57 8.24 -5.89
CA PRO A 139 2.45 7.75 -6.96
C PRO A 139 3.81 8.47 -6.91
N LEU A 140 4.81 7.97 -7.63
CA LEU A 140 6.10 8.67 -7.77
C LEU A 140 5.96 9.90 -8.70
N PRO A 141 6.69 11.01 -8.43
CA PRO A 141 6.58 12.24 -9.22
C PRO A 141 7.02 12.02 -10.68
N GLY A 142 6.34 12.67 -11.63
CA GLY A 142 6.68 12.63 -13.06
C GLY A 142 5.95 11.54 -13.87
N THR A 143 4.85 11.01 -13.35
CA THR A 143 4.06 9.96 -13.99
C THR A 143 2.62 10.43 -14.25
N SER A 144 2.49 11.39 -15.17
CA SER A 144 1.22 11.82 -15.77
C SER A 144 1.17 11.42 -17.24
#